data_AF-A0A3M4WGH3-F1
#
_entry.id   AF-A0A3M4WGH3-F1
#
_cell.length_a   1.000
_cell.length_b   1.000
_cell.length_c   1.000
_cell.angle_alpha   90.00
_cell.angle_beta   90.00
_cell.angle_gamma   90.00
#
_symmetry.space_group_name_H-M   'P 1'
#
loop_
_entity.id
_entity.type
_entity.pdbx_description
1 polymer ?
#
loop_
_entity_poly.entity_id
_entity_poly.type
_entity_poly.pdbx_seq_one_letter_code
_entity_poly.pdbx_strand_id
1 'polypeptide(L)'
;MELERFYETRDDSLRRSTYSSTQFSVIFGMETKYLDIYQAAAFLSISPELLQYFTRKTVKSNDSRKLNFKKDGELYKFEEDELKDYDSWLRASWPNSPQSSRPHLPDAIKQEIRLEANLECALCLKSGEAGEAAHIEPVKTGKCNHPHNLIWLCANHHTKFDNGLFGPIGAKNEEVIAIKKGLQYFRRVSWSGQASVLQQIASALSICSDLNRLLDAQNEPSHPQLENIAKQVFVIIPELAKRSHVESLKPTLEKLVTEIERHQCSSTSIDKHKIKNIALLEDAFLESSDLAHCPLCKIRGVSHSYDCPVCHGDGSIDKNLEIDVTEFDLVQCKLCKGSGHYHCDYCKACGGEGEMERRFERDFDYSQFDLVDCPLCKGSGRFDGECCRVCDGDRAIMRKYADNIDTSEYDYVDCPLCEGSGRHNGDTCLSCNGERQMLRKYADSVDVSQFSNVKCPACKGKRLLYGDDCIACNGEGYMPAGQADQLDTALYKMVRCPSCKGKSKTKHYECRDCNSEGELLKYYVDKYNF
;
A
#
# COMPACT_ATOMS: atom_id res chain seq x y z
N MET A 1 -60.25 -20.21 0.25
CA MET A 1 -60.06 -19.56 1.56
C MET A 1 -59.53 -20.63 2.47
N GLU A 2 -58.25 -20.50 2.88
CA GLU A 2 -57.62 -21.07 4.08
C GLU A 2 -57.54 -22.60 4.20
N LEU A 3 -56.57 -23.23 4.88
CA LEU A 3 -55.14 -23.05 5.17
C LEU A 3 -54.80 -24.34 5.98
N GLU A 4 -53.58 -24.84 5.83
CA GLU A 4 -52.84 -25.67 6.82
C GLU A 4 -53.26 -27.13 7.07
N ARG A 5 -52.46 -28.11 6.64
CA ARG A 5 -51.20 -28.67 7.21
C ARG A 5 -51.46 -29.76 8.25
N PHE A 6 -51.25 -31.01 7.80
CA PHE A 6 -51.11 -32.20 8.62
C PHE A 6 -49.64 -32.49 8.90
N TYR A 7 -49.38 -32.89 10.14
CA TYR A 7 -48.14 -33.46 10.67
C TYR A 7 -47.77 -34.77 9.97
N GLU A 8 -46.47 -35.06 9.88
CA GLU A 8 -45.97 -36.38 10.28
C GLU A 8 -44.45 -36.41 10.52
N THR A 9 -44.12 -37.14 11.58
CA THR A 9 -42.83 -37.47 12.18
C THR A 9 -41.94 -38.32 11.28
N ARG A 10 -40.61 -38.19 11.43
CA ARG A 10 -39.69 -39.33 11.21
C ARG A 10 -38.37 -39.13 11.95
N ASP A 11 -38.06 -40.13 12.77
CA ASP A 11 -36.76 -40.33 13.40
C ASP A 11 -36.02 -41.48 12.70
N ASP A 12 -34.72 -41.27 12.67
CA ASP A 12 -33.60 -42.20 12.72
C ASP A 12 -33.09 -43.04 11.53
N SER A 13 -31.75 -43.01 11.47
CA SER A 13 -30.78 -43.89 10.78
C SER A 13 -30.59 -43.74 9.26
N LEU A 14 -29.43 -43.20 8.86
CA LEU A 14 -28.42 -43.92 8.06
C LEU A 14 -27.25 -43.01 7.59
N ARG A 15 -26.04 -43.44 7.96
CA ARG A 15 -24.76 -43.36 7.24
C ARG A 15 -24.06 -42.00 7.08
N ARG A 16 -23.02 -41.87 7.91
CA ARG A 16 -21.73 -41.23 7.60
C ARG A 16 -21.32 -41.50 6.15
N SER A 17 -21.19 -40.43 5.35
CA SER A 17 -20.36 -40.39 4.16
C SER A 17 -19.52 -39.13 4.21
N THR A 18 -18.22 -39.32 4.37
CA THR A 18 -17.16 -38.34 4.21
C THR A 18 -17.26 -37.71 2.82
N TYR A 19 -17.59 -36.41 2.74
CA TYR A 19 -17.45 -35.64 1.50
C TYR A 19 -16.37 -34.58 1.67
N SER A 20 -15.32 -34.79 0.88
CA SER A 20 -14.13 -33.98 0.68
C SER A 20 -14.49 -32.54 0.27
N SER A 21 -13.77 -31.59 0.85
CA SER A 21 -13.88 -30.13 0.70
C SER A 21 -13.41 -29.58 -0.66
N THR A 22 -13.74 -30.24 -1.76
CA THR A 22 -13.24 -29.89 -3.12
C THR A 22 -14.33 -29.73 -4.17
N GLN A 23 -15.59 -29.50 -3.75
CA GLN A 23 -16.71 -29.42 -4.71
C GLN A 23 -17.71 -28.28 -4.42
N PHE A 24 -17.20 -27.10 -4.04
CA PHE A 24 -18.00 -25.87 -3.92
C PHE A 24 -17.51 -24.71 -4.80
N SER A 25 -16.60 -24.97 -5.75
CA SER A 25 -16.03 -23.96 -6.66
C SER A 25 -16.67 -23.95 -8.05
N VAL A 26 -17.93 -24.37 -8.19
CA VAL A 26 -18.62 -24.39 -9.50
C VAL A 26 -20.04 -23.82 -9.40
N ILE A 27 -20.20 -22.59 -8.91
CA ILE A 27 -21.37 -21.74 -9.21
C ILE A 27 -20.85 -20.29 -9.26
N PHE A 28 -20.91 -19.65 -10.43
CA PHE A 28 -20.26 -18.39 -10.86
C PHE A 28 -18.76 -18.50 -11.18
N GLY A 29 -18.45 -19.04 -12.36
CA GLY A 29 -17.15 -18.83 -13.00
C GLY A 29 -17.02 -17.38 -13.43
N MET A 30 -16.46 -16.52 -12.57
CA MET A 30 -15.79 -15.31 -13.02
C MET A 30 -14.39 -15.76 -13.47
N GLU A 31 -14.14 -15.74 -14.78
CA GLU A 31 -12.77 -15.93 -15.29
C GLU A 31 -11.88 -14.84 -14.68
N THR A 32 -10.86 -15.26 -13.93
CA THR A 32 -9.88 -14.35 -13.36
C THR A 32 -9.14 -13.61 -14.47
N LYS A 33 -9.45 -12.32 -14.64
CA LYS A 33 -8.84 -11.49 -15.68
C LYS A 33 -7.47 -10.99 -15.24
N TYR A 34 -6.46 -11.28 -16.05
CA TYR A 34 -5.09 -10.82 -15.84
C TYR A 34 -4.72 -9.71 -16.82
N LEU A 35 -4.11 -8.65 -16.29
CA LEU A 35 -3.58 -7.51 -17.04
C LEU A 35 -2.05 -7.53 -17.02
N ASP A 36 -1.42 -7.19 -18.14
CA ASP A 36 0.01 -6.89 -18.15
C ASP A 36 0.31 -5.55 -17.44
N ILE A 37 1.58 -5.22 -17.25
CA ILE A 37 1.99 -4.01 -16.54
C ILE A 37 1.50 -2.70 -17.17
N TYR A 38 1.37 -2.63 -18.50
CA TYR A 38 0.94 -1.43 -19.20
C TYR A 38 -0.58 -1.30 -19.18
N GLN A 39 -1.30 -2.42 -19.30
CA GLN A 39 -2.73 -2.50 -19.08
C GLN A 39 -3.10 -2.12 -17.64
N ALA A 40 -2.38 -2.63 -16.64
CA ALA A 40 -2.55 -2.28 -15.24
C ALA A 40 -2.23 -0.80 -14.98
N ALA A 41 -1.18 -0.26 -15.62
CA ALA A 41 -0.81 1.15 -15.52
C ALA A 41 -1.92 2.08 -16.05
N ALA A 42 -2.47 1.74 -17.21
CA ALA A 42 -3.61 2.44 -17.78
C ALA A 42 -4.86 2.30 -16.88
N PHE A 43 -5.10 1.10 -16.33
CA PHE A 43 -6.24 0.81 -15.46
C PHE A 43 -6.26 1.64 -14.17
N LEU A 44 -5.10 1.82 -13.52
CA LEU A 44 -4.98 2.58 -12.27
C LEU A 44 -4.59 4.06 -12.45
N SER A 45 -4.38 4.52 -13.69
CA SER A 45 -3.81 5.85 -13.97
C SER A 45 -2.46 6.07 -13.26
N ILE A 46 -1.59 5.05 -13.20
CA ILE A 46 -0.31 5.03 -12.47
C ILE A 46 0.78 4.43 -13.37
N SER A 47 1.99 4.97 -13.35
CA SER A 47 3.08 4.46 -14.19
C SER A 47 3.46 2.99 -13.94
N PRO A 48 3.95 2.28 -14.97
CA PRO A 48 4.57 0.95 -14.81
C PRO A 48 5.64 0.92 -13.71
N GLU A 49 6.45 1.96 -13.60
CA GLU A 49 7.51 2.08 -12.61
C GLU A 49 6.95 2.13 -11.17
N LEU A 50 5.89 2.91 -10.95
CA LEU A 50 5.26 2.99 -9.63
C LEU A 50 4.49 1.70 -9.28
N LEU A 51 3.86 1.04 -10.24
CA LEU A 51 3.27 -0.29 -10.02
C LEU A 51 4.33 -1.30 -9.56
N GLN A 52 5.48 -1.36 -10.24
CA GLN A 52 6.59 -2.22 -9.78
C GLN A 52 7.07 -1.84 -8.38
N TYR A 53 7.11 -0.56 -8.05
CA TYR A 53 7.46 -0.12 -6.69
C TYR A 53 6.48 -0.69 -5.65
N PHE A 54 5.17 -0.62 -5.91
CA PHE A 54 4.13 -1.17 -5.02
C PHE A 54 4.21 -2.69 -4.84
N THR A 55 4.74 -3.43 -5.83
CA THR A 55 4.99 -4.88 -5.65
C THR A 55 6.13 -5.18 -4.67
N ARG A 56 7.03 -4.21 -4.43
CA ARG A 56 8.27 -4.41 -3.65
C ARG A 56 8.20 -3.77 -2.27
N LYS A 57 7.49 -2.64 -2.16
CA LYS A 57 7.46 -1.76 -0.98
C LYS A 57 6.02 -1.47 -0.55
N THR A 58 5.80 -1.50 0.77
CA THR A 58 4.59 -0.92 1.38
C THR A 58 4.73 0.59 1.43
N VAL A 59 3.61 1.30 1.39
CA VAL A 59 3.56 2.77 1.37
C VAL A 59 2.85 3.39 2.57
N LYS A 60 1.96 2.65 3.25
CA LYS A 60 1.30 3.12 4.47
C LYS A 60 2.11 2.70 5.70
N SER A 61 2.36 3.64 6.60
CA SER A 61 3.04 3.35 7.88
C SER A 61 2.27 2.30 8.67
N ASN A 62 2.97 1.38 9.35
CA ASN A 62 2.36 0.30 10.13
C ASN A 62 1.44 -0.65 9.34
N ASP A 63 1.56 -0.66 8.01
CA ASP A 63 0.87 -1.59 7.13
C ASP A 63 1.90 -2.34 6.28
N SER A 64 1.75 -3.65 6.14
CA SER A 64 2.67 -4.51 5.38
C SER A 64 2.18 -4.83 3.97
N ARG A 65 0.98 -4.36 3.59
CA ARG A 65 0.35 -4.65 2.30
C ARG A 65 1.22 -4.15 1.14
N LYS A 66 1.39 -5.04 0.16
CA LYS A 66 2.04 -4.79 -1.14
C LYS A 66 1.06 -5.21 -2.23
N LEU A 67 1.26 -4.70 -3.44
CA LEU A 67 0.46 -5.10 -4.58
C LEU A 67 0.83 -6.52 -4.99
N ASN A 68 -0.16 -7.43 -4.98
CA ASN A 68 0.07 -8.80 -5.42
C ASN A 68 0.21 -8.86 -6.95
N PHE A 69 1.07 -9.77 -7.42
CA PHE A 69 1.33 -9.97 -8.83
C PHE A 69 1.83 -11.38 -9.10
N LYS A 70 1.72 -11.82 -10.36
CA LYS A 70 2.33 -13.04 -10.88
C LYS A 70 3.44 -12.67 -11.87
N LYS A 71 4.45 -13.52 -11.96
CA LYS A 71 5.45 -13.46 -13.03
C LYS A 71 5.21 -14.58 -14.03
N ASP A 72 5.25 -14.22 -15.31
CA ASP A 72 5.31 -15.15 -16.43
C ASP A 72 6.61 -14.87 -17.20
N GLY A 73 7.68 -15.55 -16.82
CA GLY A 73 9.05 -15.15 -17.17
C GLY A 73 9.40 -13.78 -16.59
N GLU A 74 9.76 -12.83 -17.46
CA GLU A 74 10.07 -11.43 -17.10
C GLU A 74 8.82 -10.53 -17.08
N LEU A 75 7.65 -11.04 -17.51
CA LEU A 75 6.42 -10.27 -17.62
C LEU A 75 5.67 -10.26 -16.29
N TYR A 76 5.27 -9.07 -15.86
CA TYR A 76 4.37 -8.87 -14.73
C TYR A 76 2.93 -9.06 -15.18
N LYS A 77 2.16 -9.86 -14.43
CA LYS A 77 0.71 -10.01 -14.59
C LYS A 77 0.01 -9.66 -13.29
N PHE A 78 -1.05 -8.88 -13.39
CA PHE A 78 -1.85 -8.41 -12.26
C PHE A 78 -3.28 -8.90 -12.41
N GLU A 79 -3.85 -9.39 -11.32
CA GLU A 79 -5.26 -9.75 -11.29
C GLU A 79 -6.10 -8.47 -11.19
N GLU A 80 -7.14 -8.34 -12.01
CA GLU A 80 -7.94 -7.11 -12.06
C GLU A 80 -8.59 -6.79 -10.70
N ASP A 81 -9.05 -7.80 -9.97
CA ASP A 81 -9.69 -7.60 -8.66
C ASP A 81 -8.67 -7.21 -7.58
N GLU A 82 -7.45 -7.76 -7.61
CA GLU A 82 -6.35 -7.28 -6.76
C GLU A 82 -6.02 -5.80 -7.06
N LEU A 83 -6.02 -5.38 -8.33
CA LEU A 83 -5.78 -3.98 -8.69
C LEU A 83 -6.87 -3.06 -8.11
N LYS A 84 -8.14 -3.46 -8.20
CA LYS A 84 -9.28 -2.72 -7.61
C LYS A 84 -9.16 -2.62 -6.09
N ASP A 85 -8.85 -3.74 -5.43
CA ASP A 85 -8.72 -3.81 -3.98
C ASP A 85 -7.52 -3.00 -3.47
N TYR A 86 -6.41 -3.05 -4.21
CA TYR A 86 -5.20 -2.32 -3.87
C TYR A 86 -5.38 -0.81 -4.09
N ASP A 87 -6.01 -0.41 -5.20
CA ASP A 87 -6.36 0.99 -5.47
C ASP A 87 -7.30 1.55 -4.39
N SER A 88 -8.35 0.80 -4.02
CA SER A 88 -9.26 1.15 -2.94
C SER A 88 -8.53 1.33 -1.61
N TRP A 89 -7.64 0.40 -1.26
CA TRP A 89 -6.79 0.54 -0.07
C TRP A 89 -5.86 1.74 -0.18
N LEU A 90 -5.25 1.99 -1.34
CA LEU A 90 -4.33 3.11 -1.54
C LEU A 90 -5.02 4.46 -1.42
N ARG A 91 -6.30 4.56 -1.82
CA ARG A 91 -7.16 5.76 -1.70
C ARG A 91 -7.67 6.01 -0.27
N ALA A 92 -7.87 4.96 0.53
CA ALA A 92 -8.31 5.11 1.91
C ALA A 92 -7.32 5.95 2.74
N SER A 93 -7.77 6.60 3.81
CA SER A 93 -6.93 7.44 4.68
C SER A 93 -5.64 6.76 5.11
N TRP A 94 -4.55 7.53 5.14
CA TRP A 94 -3.23 7.06 5.52
C TRP A 94 -2.96 7.36 7.00
N PRO A 95 -2.25 6.46 7.70
CA PRO A 95 -1.88 6.70 9.09
C PRO A 95 -0.86 7.83 9.20
N ASN A 96 -1.01 8.64 10.24
CA ASN A 96 -0.04 9.67 10.60
C ASN A 96 1.28 9.03 11.03
N SER A 97 2.40 9.71 10.77
CA SER A 97 3.66 9.30 11.40
C SER A 97 3.67 9.68 12.88
N PRO A 98 4.45 9.00 13.74
CA PRO A 98 4.54 9.37 15.15
C PRO A 98 5.03 10.81 15.40
N GLN A 99 5.71 11.42 14.41
CA GLN A 99 6.33 12.75 14.50
C GLN A 99 5.55 13.84 13.75
N SER A 100 4.45 13.52 13.06
CA SER A 100 3.72 14.49 12.24
C SER A 100 2.21 14.28 12.32
N SER A 101 1.45 15.38 12.28
CA SER A 101 0.00 15.34 12.12
C SER A 101 -0.44 14.94 10.70
N ARG A 102 0.51 14.78 9.77
CA ARG A 102 0.28 14.42 8.37
C ARG A 102 0.89 13.04 8.04
N PRO A 103 0.25 12.23 7.18
CA PRO A 103 0.83 10.98 6.70
C PRO A 103 2.10 11.21 5.89
N HIS A 104 3.05 10.28 5.96
CA HIS A 104 4.27 10.31 5.16
C HIS A 104 3.94 10.08 3.67
N LEU A 105 4.52 10.92 2.79
CA LEU A 105 4.44 10.76 1.34
C LEU A 105 5.73 10.11 0.81
N PRO A 106 5.69 8.86 0.30
CA PRO A 106 6.85 8.20 -0.27
C PRO A 106 7.46 8.94 -1.45
N ASP A 107 8.79 8.96 -1.55
CA ASP A 107 9.51 9.60 -2.66
C ASP A 107 9.12 9.04 -4.03
N ALA A 108 8.79 7.74 -4.13
CA ALA A 108 8.33 7.14 -5.38
C ALA A 108 7.01 7.76 -5.88
N ILE A 109 6.06 8.03 -4.97
CA ILE A 109 4.80 8.72 -5.31
C ILE A 109 5.09 10.18 -5.64
N LYS A 110 5.96 10.84 -4.86
CA LYS A 110 6.37 12.23 -5.15
C LYS A 110 6.98 12.34 -6.56
N GLN A 111 7.83 11.39 -6.94
CA GLN A 111 8.44 11.32 -8.25
C GLN A 111 7.42 11.02 -9.36
N GLU A 112 6.42 10.16 -9.11
CA GLU A 112 5.32 9.92 -10.04
C GLU A 112 4.62 11.23 -10.40
N ILE A 113 4.23 12.01 -9.39
CA ILE A 113 3.50 13.27 -9.58
C ILE A 113 4.36 14.32 -10.27
N ARG A 114 5.67 14.34 -9.97
CA ARG A 114 6.62 15.21 -10.66
C ARG A 114 6.75 14.84 -12.14
N LEU A 115 6.85 13.54 -12.46
CA LEU A 115 6.95 13.09 -13.85
C LEU A 115 5.62 13.27 -14.61
N GLU A 116 4.48 13.07 -13.94
CA GLU A 116 3.14 13.37 -14.47
C GLU A 116 3.03 14.84 -14.92
N ALA A 117 3.59 15.77 -14.14
CA ALA A 117 3.68 17.18 -14.49
C ALA A 117 4.89 17.53 -15.37
N ASN A 118 5.49 16.56 -16.06
CA ASN A 118 6.65 16.74 -16.96
C ASN A 118 7.85 17.47 -16.30
N LEU A 119 8.11 17.16 -15.02
CA LEU A 119 9.17 17.79 -14.22
C LEU A 119 9.03 19.31 -14.02
N GLU A 120 7.85 19.86 -14.28
CA GLU A 120 7.51 21.28 -14.17
C GLU A 120 6.31 21.50 -13.24
N CYS A 121 6.11 22.71 -12.73
CA CYS A 121 4.86 23.05 -12.05
C CYS A 121 3.67 22.86 -13.00
N ALA A 122 2.66 22.11 -12.58
CA ALA A 122 1.49 21.80 -13.38
C ALA A 122 0.65 23.04 -13.75
N LEU A 123 0.86 24.19 -13.09
CA LEU A 123 0.17 25.44 -13.41
C LEU A 123 1.03 26.37 -14.28
N CYS A 124 2.25 26.71 -13.86
CA CYS A 124 3.05 27.70 -14.56
C CYS A 124 4.04 27.14 -15.59
N LEU A 125 4.14 25.81 -15.73
CA LEU A 125 5.06 25.14 -16.65
C LEU A 125 6.52 25.58 -16.47
N LYS A 126 6.88 25.91 -15.22
CA LYS A 126 8.18 26.43 -14.84
C LYS A 126 8.56 25.89 -13.47
N SER A 127 9.84 26.02 -13.12
CA SER A 127 10.35 25.87 -11.76
C SER A 127 10.02 24.53 -11.09
N GLY A 128 9.98 23.42 -11.83
CA GLY A 128 9.60 22.14 -11.25
C GLY A 128 10.64 21.46 -10.37
N GLU A 129 11.88 21.98 -10.30
CA GLU A 129 12.88 21.54 -9.32
C GLU A 129 12.57 22.02 -7.89
N ALA A 130 11.85 23.12 -7.74
CA ALA A 130 11.44 23.69 -6.45
C ALA A 130 9.93 23.46 -6.17
N GLY A 131 9.40 22.35 -6.71
CA GLY A 131 8.00 21.97 -6.55
C GLY A 131 7.75 21.02 -5.39
N GLU A 132 6.48 20.91 -5.02
CA GLU A 132 5.96 19.99 -4.03
C GLU A 132 4.65 19.36 -4.54
N ALA A 133 4.33 18.18 -4.01
CA ALA A 133 3.06 17.52 -4.28
C ALA A 133 1.98 18.14 -3.38
N ALA A 134 1.02 18.82 -4.00
CA ALA A 134 -0.13 19.45 -3.36
C ALA A 134 -1.34 18.52 -3.36
N HIS A 135 -2.09 18.49 -2.27
CA HIS A 135 -3.30 17.66 -2.15
C HIS A 135 -4.53 18.35 -2.74
N ILE A 136 -5.14 17.78 -3.77
CA ILE A 136 -6.34 18.32 -4.44
C ILE A 136 -7.52 18.37 -3.45
N GLU A 137 -7.76 17.26 -2.75
CA GLU A 137 -8.56 17.21 -1.53
C GLU A 137 -7.67 17.39 -0.30
N PRO A 138 -7.95 18.36 0.58
CA PRO A 138 -7.07 18.67 1.70
C PRO A 138 -6.75 17.48 2.61
N VAL A 139 -5.49 17.40 3.09
CA VAL A 139 -5.06 16.34 4.05
C VAL A 139 -5.95 16.28 5.29
N LYS A 140 -6.47 17.43 5.74
CA LYS A 140 -7.33 17.51 6.92
C LYS A 140 -8.67 16.79 6.76
N THR A 141 -9.12 16.54 5.53
CA THR A 141 -10.38 15.83 5.24
C THR A 141 -10.12 14.35 4.97
N GLY A 142 -9.27 13.99 3.99
CA GLY A 142 -9.15 12.59 3.55
C GLY A 142 -7.86 11.85 3.92
N LYS A 143 -6.76 12.57 4.28
CA LYS A 143 -5.43 11.99 4.52
C LYS A 143 -4.95 11.02 3.42
N CYS A 144 -5.30 11.29 2.17
CA CYS A 144 -5.00 10.41 1.04
C CYS A 144 -3.76 10.88 0.27
N ASN A 145 -2.73 10.03 0.21
CA ASN A 145 -1.49 10.26 -0.56
C ASN A 145 -1.47 9.48 -1.90
N HIS A 146 -2.62 8.98 -2.35
CA HIS A 146 -2.72 8.34 -3.66
C HIS A 146 -2.40 9.35 -4.78
N PRO A 147 -1.71 8.95 -5.86
CA PRO A 147 -1.38 9.84 -6.98
C PRO A 147 -2.55 10.69 -7.53
N HIS A 148 -3.74 10.11 -7.70
CA HIS A 148 -4.96 10.85 -8.09
C HIS A 148 -5.23 12.12 -7.27
N ASN A 149 -4.92 12.13 -5.96
CA ASN A 149 -5.20 13.26 -5.06
C ASN A 149 -4.07 14.29 -5.03
N LEU A 150 -3.03 14.12 -5.85
CA LEU A 150 -1.82 14.92 -5.78
C LEU A 150 -1.56 15.61 -7.11
N ILE A 151 -1.08 16.86 -7.06
CA ILE A 151 -0.62 17.61 -8.22
C ILE A 151 0.70 18.33 -7.92
N TRP A 152 1.64 18.34 -8.86
CA TRP A 152 2.95 18.97 -8.66
C TRP A 152 2.88 20.48 -8.86
N LEU A 153 3.15 21.27 -7.82
CA LEU A 153 3.10 22.74 -7.87
C LEU A 153 4.39 23.36 -7.36
N CYS A 154 4.84 24.47 -7.95
CA CYS A 154 5.91 25.28 -7.35
C CYS A 154 5.41 25.99 -6.09
N ALA A 155 6.32 26.35 -5.18
CA ALA A 155 5.97 26.95 -3.88
C ALA A 155 4.95 28.11 -3.95
N ASN A 156 5.07 28.98 -4.96
CA ASN A 156 4.15 30.10 -5.17
C ASN A 156 2.73 29.63 -5.51
N HIS A 157 2.59 28.68 -6.43
CA HIS A 157 1.29 28.14 -6.81
C HIS A 157 0.71 27.21 -5.76
N HIS A 158 1.56 26.46 -5.06
CA HIS A 158 1.16 25.61 -3.93
C HIS A 158 0.53 26.46 -2.81
N THR A 159 1.16 27.58 -2.44
CA THR A 159 0.63 28.50 -1.40
C THR A 159 -0.69 29.13 -1.83
N LYS A 160 -0.83 29.55 -3.09
CA LYS A 160 -2.10 30.08 -3.61
C LYS A 160 -3.20 29.02 -3.60
N PHE A 161 -2.83 27.76 -3.84
CA PHE A 161 -3.75 26.63 -3.89
C PHE A 161 -4.31 26.32 -2.50
N ASP A 162 -3.42 26.19 -1.52
CA ASP A 162 -3.78 25.96 -0.12
C ASP A 162 -4.69 27.06 0.45
N ASN A 163 -4.50 28.30 -0.02
CA ASN A 163 -5.30 29.46 0.40
C ASN A 163 -6.62 29.63 -0.38
N GLY A 164 -6.95 28.73 -1.31
CA GLY A 164 -8.18 28.81 -2.12
C GLY A 164 -8.25 30.03 -3.03
N LEU A 165 -7.09 30.55 -3.47
CA LEU A 165 -6.98 31.76 -4.28
C LEU A 165 -7.08 31.48 -5.79
N PHE A 166 -7.52 30.28 -6.19
CA PHE A 166 -7.83 29.93 -7.57
C PHE A 166 -9.34 29.78 -7.75
N GLY A 167 -9.91 30.48 -8.72
CA GLY A 167 -11.35 30.53 -8.92
C GLY A 167 -12.09 31.46 -7.94
N PRO A 168 -13.40 31.66 -8.10
CA PRO A 168 -14.22 32.41 -7.13
C PRO A 168 -14.19 31.73 -5.75
N ILE A 169 -14.37 32.51 -4.67
CA ILE A 169 -14.44 31.98 -3.30
C ILE A 169 -15.53 30.89 -3.23
N GLY A 170 -15.13 29.66 -2.91
CA GLY A 170 -16.02 28.48 -2.91
C GLY A 170 -16.03 27.65 -4.20
N ALA A 171 -15.24 28.00 -5.22
CA ALA A 171 -15.04 27.19 -6.41
C ALA A 171 -14.30 25.89 -6.04
N LYS A 172 -14.85 24.74 -6.49
CA LYS A 172 -14.39 23.40 -6.11
C LYS A 172 -13.15 22.93 -6.90
N ASN A 173 -12.04 23.67 -6.86
CA ASN A 173 -10.76 23.30 -7.49
C ASN A 173 -10.88 22.78 -8.95
N GLU A 174 -11.92 23.18 -9.68
CA GLU A 174 -12.33 22.48 -10.91
C GLU A 174 -11.30 22.59 -12.03
N GLU A 175 -10.61 23.73 -12.11
CA GLU A 175 -9.50 23.96 -13.04
C GLU A 175 -8.32 23.02 -12.75
N VAL A 176 -7.98 22.82 -11.47
CA VAL A 176 -6.89 21.92 -11.05
C VAL A 176 -7.26 20.46 -11.36
N ILE A 177 -8.51 20.08 -11.13
CA ILE A 177 -9.03 18.75 -11.49
C ILE A 177 -8.95 18.54 -13.01
N ALA A 178 -9.34 19.52 -13.83
CA ALA A 178 -9.24 19.41 -15.28
C ALA A 178 -7.79 19.29 -15.77
N ILE A 179 -6.87 20.05 -15.16
CA ILE A 179 -5.43 19.95 -15.47
C ILE A 179 -4.90 18.56 -15.11
N LYS A 180 -5.24 18.06 -13.91
CA LYS A 180 -4.87 16.72 -13.45
C LYS A 180 -5.35 15.63 -14.42
N LYS A 181 -6.61 15.67 -14.82
CA LYS A 181 -7.18 14.74 -15.82
C LYS A 181 -6.41 14.78 -17.14
N GLY A 182 -6.11 15.98 -17.66
CA GLY A 182 -5.35 16.13 -18.90
C GLY A 182 -3.96 15.49 -18.82
N LEU A 183 -3.23 15.74 -17.73
CA LEU A 183 -1.91 15.14 -17.50
C LEU A 183 -1.98 13.60 -17.43
N GLN A 184 -2.95 13.06 -16.68
CA GLN A 184 -3.14 11.62 -16.56
C GLN A 184 -3.58 10.98 -17.88
N TYR A 185 -4.44 11.64 -18.66
CA TYR A 185 -4.88 11.15 -19.97
C TYR A 185 -3.69 10.88 -20.90
N PHE A 186 -2.79 11.86 -21.08
CA PHE A 186 -1.65 11.68 -21.99
C PHE A 186 -0.68 10.58 -21.53
N ARG A 187 -0.53 10.40 -20.21
CA ARG A 187 0.21 9.28 -19.65
C ARG A 187 -0.46 7.94 -19.95
N ARG A 188 -1.75 7.81 -19.68
CA ARG A 188 -2.52 6.60 -20.00
C ARG A 188 -2.46 6.24 -21.48
N VAL A 189 -2.60 7.22 -22.37
CA VAL A 189 -2.49 7.01 -23.83
C VAL A 189 -1.12 6.42 -24.19
N SER A 190 -0.04 6.89 -23.55
CA SER A 190 1.31 6.35 -23.80
C SER A 190 1.49 4.89 -23.34
N TRP A 191 0.75 4.45 -22.32
CA TRP A 191 0.81 3.08 -21.79
C TRP A 191 -0.20 2.15 -22.43
N SER A 192 -1.34 2.68 -22.87
CA SER A 192 -2.44 1.91 -23.44
C SER A 192 -2.21 1.62 -24.93
N GLY A 193 -1.07 0.98 -25.26
CA GLY A 193 -0.66 0.63 -26.62
C GLY A 193 -1.72 -0.09 -27.47
N GLN A 194 -2.79 -0.63 -26.85
CA GLN A 194 -3.96 -1.22 -27.49
C GLN A 194 -5.34 -0.79 -26.92
N ALA A 195 -5.47 0.33 -26.18
CA ALA A 195 -6.82 0.82 -25.84
C ALA A 195 -7.60 1.12 -27.12
N SER A 196 -8.91 0.84 -27.11
CA SER A 196 -9.81 1.13 -28.24
C SER A 196 -9.56 2.56 -28.73
N VAL A 197 -9.23 2.70 -30.01
CA VAL A 197 -9.01 4.01 -30.65
C VAL A 197 -10.22 4.91 -30.41
N LEU A 198 -11.42 4.33 -30.39
CA LEU A 198 -12.66 5.07 -30.14
C LEU A 198 -12.75 5.59 -28.71
N GLN A 199 -12.32 4.80 -27.72
CA GLN A 199 -12.28 5.23 -26.32
C GLN A 199 -11.29 6.38 -26.13
N GLN A 200 -10.12 6.31 -26.76
CA GLN A 200 -9.14 7.38 -26.71
C GLN A 200 -9.68 8.68 -27.34
N ILE A 201 -10.38 8.58 -28.48
CA ILE A 201 -11.04 9.72 -29.11
C ILE A 201 -12.13 10.28 -28.19
N ALA A 202 -12.97 9.44 -27.58
CA ALA A 202 -14.01 9.88 -26.65
C ALA A 202 -13.43 10.64 -25.45
N SER A 203 -12.40 10.10 -24.80
CA SER A 203 -11.72 10.77 -23.68
C SER A 203 -11.10 12.11 -24.09
N ALA A 204 -10.53 12.20 -25.31
CA ALA A 204 -10.02 13.46 -25.85
C ALA A 204 -11.12 14.51 -26.07
N LEU A 205 -12.29 14.10 -26.56
CA LEU A 205 -13.45 14.96 -26.75
C LEU A 205 -14.03 15.45 -25.42
N SER A 206 -14.12 14.57 -24.42
CA SER A 206 -14.53 14.91 -23.05
C SER A 206 -13.63 16.00 -22.43
N ILE A 207 -12.30 15.90 -22.66
CA ILE A 207 -11.36 16.96 -22.26
C ILE A 207 -11.70 18.28 -22.98
N CYS A 208 -11.98 18.26 -24.29
CA CYS A 208 -12.39 19.48 -25.01
C CYS A 208 -13.67 20.09 -24.43
N SER A 209 -14.65 19.28 -24.01
CA SER A 209 -15.88 19.74 -23.36
C SER A 209 -15.61 20.39 -22.00
N ASP A 210 -14.75 19.80 -21.17
CA ASP A 210 -14.30 20.39 -19.90
C ASP A 210 -13.57 21.73 -20.13
N LEU A 211 -12.67 21.79 -21.12
CA LEU A 211 -11.94 23.00 -21.49
C LEU A 211 -12.88 24.10 -22.01
N ASN A 212 -13.88 23.75 -22.83
CA ASN A 212 -14.87 24.70 -23.34
C ASN A 212 -15.59 25.42 -22.18
N ARG A 213 -15.98 24.66 -21.16
CA ARG A 213 -16.66 25.19 -19.97
C ARG A 213 -15.75 26.07 -19.10
N LEU A 214 -14.49 25.70 -18.96
CA LEU A 214 -13.54 26.38 -18.06
C LEU A 214 -12.92 27.63 -18.67
N LEU A 215 -12.70 27.67 -19.99
CA LEU A 215 -12.15 28.85 -20.69
C LEU A 215 -13.15 30.01 -20.80
N ASP A 216 -14.40 29.84 -20.36
CA ASP A 216 -15.38 30.91 -20.15
C ASP A 216 -15.14 31.71 -18.86
N ALA A 217 -14.46 31.14 -17.88
CA ALA A 217 -14.11 31.81 -16.63
C ALA A 217 -12.78 32.56 -16.79
N GLN A 218 -12.82 33.91 -16.78
CA GLN A 218 -11.64 34.78 -16.92
C GLN A 218 -10.73 34.75 -15.67
N ASN A 219 -10.07 33.63 -15.36
CA ASN A 219 -9.06 33.56 -14.29
C ASN A 219 -7.67 33.18 -14.83
N GLU A 220 -6.68 34.02 -14.51
CA GLU A 220 -5.36 34.08 -15.16
C GLU A 220 -4.32 32.96 -14.88
N PRO A 221 -4.27 32.21 -13.76
CA PRO A 221 -3.10 31.36 -13.51
C PRO A 221 -3.08 30.02 -14.28
N SER A 222 -4.26 29.44 -14.53
CA SER A 222 -4.42 28.09 -15.13
C SER A 222 -4.59 28.12 -16.65
N HIS A 223 -4.97 29.28 -17.20
CA HIS A 223 -5.29 29.46 -18.61
C HIS A 223 -4.20 28.95 -19.58
N PRO A 224 -2.89 29.26 -19.38
CA PRO A 224 -1.84 28.73 -20.26
C PRO A 224 -1.75 27.20 -20.25
N GLN A 225 -2.08 26.56 -19.13
CA GLN A 225 -2.04 25.11 -19.01
C GLN A 225 -3.25 24.45 -19.68
N LEU A 226 -4.44 25.03 -19.48
CA LEU A 226 -5.66 24.61 -20.18
C LEU A 226 -5.47 24.70 -21.70
N GLU A 227 -4.79 25.77 -22.16
CA GLU A 227 -4.38 25.88 -23.55
C GLU A 227 -3.39 24.78 -23.96
N ASN A 228 -2.33 24.55 -23.18
CA ASN A 228 -1.35 23.51 -23.54
C ASN A 228 -2.00 22.12 -23.68
N ILE A 229 -2.95 21.78 -22.80
CA ILE A 229 -3.73 20.54 -22.89
C ILE A 229 -4.54 20.50 -24.19
N ALA A 230 -5.27 21.56 -24.53
CA ALA A 230 -6.01 21.62 -25.79
C ALA A 230 -5.09 21.46 -27.02
N LYS A 231 -3.90 22.08 -27.03
CA LYS A 231 -2.92 21.93 -28.13
C LYS A 231 -2.51 20.47 -28.31
N GLN A 232 -2.22 19.77 -27.21
CA GLN A 232 -1.85 18.35 -27.25
C GLN A 232 -3.02 17.46 -27.71
N VAL A 233 -4.25 17.72 -27.24
CA VAL A 233 -5.45 17.01 -27.70
C VAL A 233 -5.65 17.18 -29.22
N PHE A 234 -5.48 18.40 -29.74
CA PHE A 234 -5.62 18.66 -31.18
C PHE A 234 -4.56 17.99 -32.05
N VAL A 235 -3.41 17.62 -31.50
CA VAL A 235 -2.41 16.82 -32.22
C VAL A 235 -2.81 15.34 -32.23
N ILE A 236 -3.36 14.84 -31.12
CA ILE A 236 -3.67 13.41 -30.95
C ILE A 236 -4.94 12.99 -31.70
N ILE A 237 -6.02 13.80 -31.68
CA ILE A 237 -7.30 13.41 -32.32
C ILE A 237 -7.12 13.03 -33.80
N PRO A 238 -6.42 13.81 -34.65
CA PRO A 238 -6.21 13.44 -36.04
C PRO A 238 -5.39 12.16 -36.22
N GLU A 239 -4.37 11.94 -35.40
CA GLU A 239 -3.55 10.73 -35.44
C GLU A 239 -4.35 9.48 -35.03
N LEU A 240 -5.24 9.61 -34.04
CA LEU A 240 -6.17 8.54 -33.67
C LEU A 240 -7.22 8.29 -34.75
N ALA A 241 -7.78 9.36 -35.35
CA ALA A 241 -8.76 9.24 -36.42
C ALA A 241 -8.23 8.44 -37.61
N LYS A 242 -6.96 8.64 -38.01
CA LYS A 242 -6.28 7.87 -39.08
C LYS A 242 -6.14 6.38 -38.75
N ARG A 243 -6.09 6.03 -37.48
CA ARG A 243 -5.97 4.64 -36.99
C ARG A 243 -7.32 3.96 -36.81
N SER A 244 -8.43 4.70 -36.88
CA SER A 244 -9.77 4.12 -36.80
C SER A 244 -10.14 3.47 -38.13
N HIS A 245 -10.71 2.27 -38.06
CA HIS A 245 -11.19 1.51 -39.22
C HIS A 245 -12.72 1.34 -39.23
N VAL A 246 -13.42 2.09 -38.38
CA VAL A 246 -14.88 1.99 -38.24
C VAL A 246 -15.56 2.88 -39.28
N GLU A 247 -16.12 2.26 -40.32
CA GLU A 247 -16.69 2.98 -41.47
C GLU A 247 -17.86 3.90 -41.10
N SER A 248 -18.70 3.51 -40.13
CA SER A 248 -19.82 4.34 -39.65
C SER A 248 -19.36 5.67 -39.03
N LEU A 249 -18.14 5.70 -38.49
CA LEU A 249 -17.55 6.87 -37.84
C LEU A 249 -16.79 7.77 -38.80
N LYS A 250 -16.44 7.28 -39.99
CA LYS A 250 -15.62 8.02 -40.96
C LYS A 250 -16.13 9.44 -41.25
N PRO A 251 -17.44 9.69 -41.48
CA PRO A 251 -17.92 11.05 -41.71
C PRO A 251 -17.75 11.97 -40.49
N THR A 252 -17.94 11.44 -39.28
CA THR A 252 -17.77 12.19 -38.03
C THR A 252 -16.28 12.49 -37.76
N LEU A 253 -15.41 11.50 -38.00
CA LEU A 253 -13.96 11.65 -37.88
C LEU A 253 -13.39 12.64 -38.91
N GLU A 254 -13.84 12.58 -40.16
CA GLU A 254 -13.45 13.54 -41.20
C GLU A 254 -13.88 14.97 -40.83
N LYS A 255 -15.09 15.15 -40.27
CA LYS A 255 -15.54 16.45 -39.76
C LYS A 255 -14.67 16.94 -38.60
N LEU A 256 -14.35 16.07 -37.64
CA LEU A 256 -13.47 16.38 -36.51
C LEU A 256 -12.08 16.83 -36.98
N VAL A 257 -11.46 16.04 -37.87
CA VAL A 257 -10.14 16.37 -38.46
C VAL A 257 -10.22 17.68 -39.23
N THR A 258 -11.24 17.87 -40.07
CA THR A 258 -11.43 19.11 -40.83
C THR A 258 -11.55 20.32 -39.90
N GLU A 259 -12.31 20.22 -38.82
CA GLU A 259 -12.47 21.31 -37.85
C GLU A 259 -11.16 21.60 -37.11
N ILE A 260 -10.37 20.57 -36.84
CA ILE A 260 -9.03 20.71 -36.26
C ILE A 260 -8.05 21.40 -37.24
N GLU A 261 -8.10 21.05 -38.52
CA GLU A 261 -7.18 21.52 -39.56
C GLU A 261 -7.56 22.91 -40.10
N ARG A 262 -8.85 23.25 -40.16
CA ARG A 262 -9.39 24.52 -40.67
C ARG A 262 -8.81 25.77 -39.98
N HIS A 263 -8.25 25.62 -38.79
CA HIS A 263 -7.65 26.70 -37.98
C HIS A 263 -6.12 26.57 -37.78
N GLN A 264 -5.40 25.75 -38.57
CA GLN A 264 -3.94 25.76 -38.57
C GLN A 264 -3.39 26.95 -39.36
N CYS A 265 -3.53 28.18 -38.83
CA CYS A 265 -2.66 29.32 -39.14
C CYS A 265 -3.04 30.52 -38.26
N SER A 266 -2.04 31.09 -37.59
CA SER A 266 -2.03 32.36 -36.85
C SER A 266 -2.74 32.41 -35.47
N SER A 267 -1.98 32.07 -34.42
CA SER A 267 -1.65 32.96 -33.29
C SER A 267 -1.23 32.12 -32.07
N THR A 268 -0.59 32.76 -31.11
CA THR A 268 -0.01 32.16 -29.90
C THR A 268 -1.04 31.58 -28.92
N SER A 269 -2.34 31.93 -29.05
CA SER A 269 -3.44 31.44 -28.21
C SER A 269 -4.33 30.45 -28.97
N ILE A 270 -5.06 29.60 -28.24
CA ILE A 270 -6.00 28.67 -28.88
C ILE A 270 -7.27 29.39 -29.30
N ASP A 271 -7.76 29.03 -30.49
CA ASP A 271 -9.08 29.43 -30.94
C ASP A 271 -10.15 28.76 -30.07
N LYS A 272 -10.73 29.51 -29.13
CA LYS A 272 -11.84 29.05 -28.29
C LYS A 272 -13.04 28.58 -29.11
N HIS A 273 -13.26 29.16 -30.29
CA HIS A 273 -14.32 28.74 -31.19
C HIS A 273 -14.08 27.31 -31.70
N LYS A 274 -12.81 26.93 -31.87
CA LYS A 274 -12.40 25.58 -32.24
C LYS A 274 -12.69 24.56 -31.14
N ILE A 275 -12.34 24.87 -29.89
CA ILE A 275 -12.66 24.02 -28.72
C ILE A 275 -14.18 23.82 -28.63
N LYS A 276 -14.95 24.90 -28.75
CA LYS A 276 -16.41 24.85 -28.72
C LYS A 276 -16.99 23.97 -29.84
N ASN A 277 -16.50 24.13 -31.06
CA ASN A 277 -16.98 23.34 -32.20
C ASN A 277 -16.65 21.85 -32.05
N ILE A 278 -15.47 21.52 -31.51
CA ILE A 278 -15.08 20.12 -31.23
C ILE A 278 -15.90 19.53 -30.09
N ALA A 279 -16.15 20.29 -29.02
CA ALA A 279 -17.01 19.86 -27.92
C ALA A 279 -18.44 19.54 -28.40
N LEU A 280 -18.99 20.30 -29.35
CA LEU A 280 -20.29 20.04 -29.96
C LEU A 280 -20.35 18.74 -30.79
N LEU A 281 -19.21 18.16 -31.15
CA LEU A 281 -19.12 16.93 -31.92
C LEU A 281 -18.99 15.68 -31.02
N GLU A 282 -18.84 15.84 -29.70
CA GLU A 282 -18.74 14.72 -28.74
C GLU A 282 -19.97 13.82 -28.77
N ASP A 283 -21.17 14.41 -28.64
CA ASP A 283 -22.42 13.65 -28.66
C ASP A 283 -22.62 12.91 -29.99
N ALA A 284 -22.33 13.58 -31.12
CA ALA A 284 -22.42 12.98 -32.45
C ALA A 284 -21.42 11.82 -32.62
N PHE A 285 -20.21 11.93 -32.05
CA PHE A 285 -19.23 10.86 -32.05
C PHE A 285 -19.72 9.66 -31.24
N LEU A 286 -20.25 9.89 -30.03
CA LEU A 286 -20.76 8.82 -29.18
C LEU A 286 -21.96 8.11 -29.83
N GLU A 287 -22.93 8.85 -30.34
CA GLU A 287 -24.10 8.31 -31.06
C GLU A 287 -23.74 7.42 -32.25
N SER A 288 -22.64 7.76 -32.96
CA SER A 288 -22.17 7.00 -34.12
C SER A 288 -21.16 5.89 -33.78
N SER A 289 -20.84 5.73 -32.49
CA SER A 289 -19.93 4.72 -31.94
C SER A 289 -20.68 3.66 -31.12
N ASP A 290 -19.92 2.74 -30.52
CA ASP A 290 -20.43 1.80 -29.53
C ASP A 290 -20.27 2.32 -28.08
N LEU A 291 -20.02 3.63 -27.91
CA LEU A 291 -19.81 4.25 -26.62
C LEU A 291 -21.01 5.13 -26.21
N ALA A 292 -21.18 5.30 -24.91
CA ALA A 292 -22.15 6.20 -24.31
C ALA A 292 -21.51 6.98 -23.16
N HIS A 293 -22.12 8.11 -22.81
CA HIS A 293 -21.74 8.87 -21.62
C HIS A 293 -21.88 8.01 -20.37
N CYS A 294 -20.86 8.03 -19.52
CA CYS A 294 -20.90 7.29 -18.27
C CYS A 294 -22.05 7.81 -17.39
N PRO A 295 -23.01 6.94 -16.99
CA PRO A 295 -24.20 7.36 -16.26
C PRO A 295 -23.88 7.84 -14.83
N LEU A 296 -22.78 7.37 -14.26
CA LEU A 296 -22.34 7.74 -12.90
C LEU A 296 -21.73 9.15 -12.86
N CYS A 297 -20.71 9.42 -13.68
CA CYS A 297 -19.99 10.70 -13.63
C CYS A 297 -20.56 11.77 -14.56
N LYS A 298 -21.52 11.43 -15.43
CA LYS A 298 -22.12 12.33 -16.42
C LYS A 298 -21.04 13.09 -17.18
N ILE A 299 -20.23 12.35 -17.96
CA ILE A 299 -19.13 12.88 -18.81
C ILE A 299 -17.88 13.31 -18.03
N ARG A 300 -17.99 13.63 -16.74
CA ARG A 300 -16.88 14.24 -15.98
C ARG A 300 -15.68 13.32 -15.79
N GLY A 301 -15.80 12.01 -15.97
CA GLY A 301 -14.74 11.06 -15.62
C GLY A 301 -14.41 10.99 -14.13
N VAL A 302 -15.06 11.79 -13.26
CA VAL A 302 -14.74 11.89 -11.82
C VAL A 302 -16.00 11.69 -10.99
N SER A 303 -15.89 10.93 -9.90
CA SER A 303 -16.91 10.71 -8.87
C SER A 303 -16.29 10.94 -7.50
N HIS A 304 -16.91 11.77 -6.64
CA HIS A 304 -16.40 12.11 -5.30
C HIS A 304 -14.92 12.57 -5.28
N SER A 305 -14.46 13.28 -6.32
CA SER A 305 -13.05 13.71 -6.54
C SER A 305 -12.06 12.61 -6.95
N TYR A 306 -12.53 11.38 -7.12
CA TYR A 306 -11.77 10.24 -7.62
C TYR A 306 -12.07 9.98 -9.09
N ASP A 307 -11.16 9.30 -9.79
CA ASP A 307 -11.49 8.68 -11.09
C ASP A 307 -12.77 7.86 -10.94
N CYS A 308 -13.72 8.10 -11.83
CA CYS A 308 -15.01 7.45 -11.77
C CYS A 308 -14.81 5.93 -11.88
N PRO A 309 -15.28 5.12 -10.92
CA PRO A 309 -15.00 3.69 -10.86
C PRO A 309 -15.62 2.89 -12.01
N VAL A 310 -16.55 3.50 -12.75
CA VAL A 310 -17.23 2.91 -13.91
C VAL A 310 -16.45 3.12 -15.20
N CYS A 311 -15.96 4.33 -15.44
CA CYS A 311 -15.30 4.70 -16.70
C CYS A 311 -13.79 4.91 -16.54
N HIS A 312 -13.26 4.71 -15.33
CA HIS A 312 -11.85 4.88 -14.99
C HIS A 312 -11.27 6.22 -15.44
N GLY A 313 -12.06 7.30 -15.38
CA GLY A 313 -11.62 8.63 -15.81
C GLY A 313 -11.88 8.98 -17.27
N ASP A 314 -12.44 8.08 -18.09
CA ASP A 314 -12.67 8.34 -19.52
C ASP A 314 -13.95 9.13 -19.80
N GLY A 315 -14.88 9.21 -18.85
CA GLY A 315 -16.15 9.90 -19.03
C GLY A 315 -17.16 9.16 -19.92
N SER A 316 -16.72 8.14 -20.65
CA SER A 316 -17.52 7.29 -21.54
C SER A 316 -17.29 5.80 -21.27
N ILE A 317 -18.28 4.97 -21.62
CA ILE A 317 -18.27 3.51 -21.47
C ILE A 317 -18.87 2.85 -22.73
N ASP A 318 -18.70 1.54 -22.88
CA ASP A 318 -19.45 0.77 -23.88
C ASP A 318 -20.97 0.88 -23.63
N LYS A 319 -21.74 1.15 -24.67
CA LYS A 319 -23.20 1.33 -24.60
C LYS A 319 -23.94 0.08 -24.12
N ASN A 320 -23.34 -1.11 -24.32
CA ASN A 320 -23.92 -2.39 -23.92
C ASN A 320 -23.51 -2.79 -22.49
N LEU A 321 -22.68 -1.98 -21.82
CA LEU A 321 -22.31 -2.23 -20.44
C LEU A 321 -23.48 -1.85 -19.53
N GLU A 322 -24.16 -2.85 -18.98
CA GLU A 322 -25.19 -2.66 -17.96
C GLU A 322 -24.55 -2.36 -16.60
N ILE A 323 -24.93 -1.24 -16.00
CA ILE A 323 -24.37 -0.78 -14.73
C ILE A 323 -25.50 -0.37 -13.81
N ASP A 324 -25.56 -0.98 -12.64
CA ASP A 324 -26.38 -0.50 -11.55
C ASP A 324 -25.67 0.67 -10.84
N VAL A 325 -26.02 1.89 -11.21
CA VAL A 325 -25.43 3.10 -10.60
C VAL A 325 -25.74 3.23 -9.11
N THR A 326 -26.78 2.54 -8.59
CA THR A 326 -27.15 2.62 -7.17
C THR A 326 -26.14 1.92 -6.27
N GLU A 327 -25.29 1.04 -6.83
CA GLU A 327 -24.18 0.41 -6.12
C GLU A 327 -23.13 1.42 -5.64
N PHE A 328 -23.04 2.59 -6.28
CA PHE A 328 -22.10 3.67 -5.97
C PHE A 328 -22.71 4.75 -5.07
N ASP A 329 -23.98 4.62 -4.67
CA ASP A 329 -24.60 5.52 -3.70
C ASP A 329 -23.86 5.42 -2.36
N LEU A 330 -23.55 6.58 -1.76
CA LEU A 330 -23.08 6.63 -0.39
C LEU A 330 -24.25 6.29 0.55
N VAL A 331 -24.05 5.25 1.34
CA VAL A 331 -24.99 4.79 2.37
C VAL A 331 -24.30 4.82 3.74
N GLN A 332 -25.10 4.95 4.79
CA GLN A 332 -24.57 4.95 6.16
C GLN A 332 -23.96 3.60 6.51
N CYS A 333 -22.76 3.64 7.08
CA CYS A 333 -22.10 2.44 7.59
C CYS A 333 -22.91 1.82 8.74
N LYS A 334 -23.28 0.54 8.64
CA LYS A 334 -24.07 -0.16 9.68
C LYS A 334 -23.34 -0.27 11.01
N LEU A 335 -22.00 -0.33 11.02
CA LEU A 335 -21.20 -0.47 12.25
C LEU A 335 -21.21 0.80 13.11
N CYS A 336 -20.92 1.96 12.50
CA CYS A 336 -20.86 3.23 13.23
C CYS A 336 -22.16 4.03 13.15
N LYS A 337 -23.14 3.59 12.35
CA LYS A 337 -24.43 4.26 12.13
C LYS A 337 -24.26 5.73 11.69
N GLY A 338 -23.31 5.98 10.80
CA GLY A 338 -23.01 7.33 10.31
C GLY A 338 -22.11 8.18 11.20
N SER A 339 -21.74 7.71 12.41
CA SER A 339 -20.93 8.53 13.33
C SER A 339 -19.46 8.65 12.94
N GLY A 340 -18.97 7.78 12.05
CA GLY A 340 -17.53 7.67 11.74
C GLY A 340 -16.69 7.04 12.85
N HIS A 341 -17.28 6.74 14.02
CA HIS A 341 -16.56 6.22 15.18
C HIS A 341 -17.14 4.88 15.66
N TYR A 342 -16.27 3.99 16.13
CA TYR A 342 -16.66 2.72 16.74
C TYR A 342 -15.70 2.42 17.91
N HIS A 343 -16.24 2.18 19.11
CA HIS A 343 -15.48 2.02 20.36
C HIS A 343 -14.37 3.08 20.58
N CYS A 344 -14.74 4.36 20.46
CA CYS A 344 -13.84 5.51 20.68
C CYS A 344 -12.64 5.63 19.73
N ASP A 345 -12.58 4.80 18.67
CA ASP A 345 -11.63 4.92 17.56
C ASP A 345 -12.38 5.23 16.25
N TYR A 346 -11.66 5.59 15.19
CA TYR A 346 -12.27 5.70 13.86
C TYR A 346 -12.81 4.34 13.42
N CYS A 347 -14.01 4.35 12.84
CA CYS A 347 -14.68 3.14 12.40
C CYS A 347 -13.86 2.50 11.27
N LYS A 348 -13.33 1.30 11.52
CA LYS A 348 -12.49 0.59 10.52
C LYS A 348 -13.29 0.15 9.29
N ALA A 349 -14.61 -0.03 9.41
CA ALA A 349 -15.45 -0.44 8.29
C ALA A 349 -15.59 0.66 7.23
N CYS A 350 -15.81 1.91 7.64
CA CYS A 350 -15.94 3.05 6.72
C CYS A 350 -14.71 3.98 6.72
N GLY A 351 -13.60 3.57 7.34
CA GLY A 351 -12.39 4.38 7.46
C GLY A 351 -12.53 5.68 8.27
N GLY A 352 -13.65 5.89 8.96
CA GLY A 352 -13.94 7.15 9.67
C GLY A 352 -14.94 8.08 9.00
N GLU A 353 -15.34 7.80 7.75
CA GLU A 353 -16.19 8.71 6.96
C GLU A 353 -17.68 8.70 7.38
N GLY A 354 -18.13 7.68 8.10
CA GLY A 354 -19.53 7.49 8.47
C GLY A 354 -20.39 6.89 7.34
N GLU A 355 -20.00 7.10 6.09
CA GLU A 355 -20.67 6.61 4.90
C GLU A 355 -19.70 5.79 4.02
N MET A 356 -20.23 4.90 3.21
CA MET A 356 -19.49 4.10 2.24
C MET A 356 -20.39 3.73 1.06
N GLU A 357 -19.82 3.36 -0.10
CA GLU A 357 -20.63 2.97 -1.26
C GLU A 357 -21.46 1.72 -0.94
N ARG A 358 -22.69 1.66 -1.47
CA ARG A 358 -23.66 0.58 -1.23
C ARG A 358 -23.09 -0.80 -1.50
N ARG A 359 -22.32 -0.98 -2.58
CA ARG A 359 -21.65 -2.26 -2.88
C ARG A 359 -20.71 -2.71 -1.76
N PHE A 360 -19.93 -1.79 -1.19
CA PHE A 360 -19.04 -2.11 -0.08
C PHE A 360 -19.84 -2.39 1.18
N GLU A 361 -20.88 -1.60 1.46
CA GLU A 361 -21.74 -1.79 2.63
C GLU A 361 -22.40 -3.17 2.63
N ARG A 362 -22.89 -3.61 1.47
CA ARG A 362 -23.54 -4.92 1.28
C ARG A 362 -22.58 -6.07 1.51
N ASP A 363 -21.35 -5.96 1.01
CA ASP A 363 -20.39 -7.06 0.98
C ASP A 363 -19.50 -7.08 2.24
N PHE A 364 -19.56 -6.05 3.09
CA PHE A 364 -18.75 -5.95 4.30
C PHE A 364 -19.21 -6.92 5.39
N ASP A 365 -18.33 -7.84 5.80
CA ASP A 365 -18.58 -8.74 6.92
C ASP A 365 -18.43 -8.03 8.27
N TYR A 366 -19.54 -7.49 8.78
CA TYR A 366 -19.60 -6.87 10.10
C TYR A 366 -19.40 -7.85 11.26
N SER A 367 -19.61 -9.16 11.04
CA SER A 367 -19.49 -10.16 12.11
C SER A 367 -18.07 -10.28 12.68
N GLN A 368 -17.07 -9.82 11.91
CA GLN A 368 -15.67 -9.70 12.35
C GLN A 368 -15.46 -8.75 13.52
N PHE A 369 -16.40 -7.82 13.75
CA PHE A 369 -16.38 -6.86 14.85
C PHE A 369 -17.22 -7.30 16.04
N ASP A 370 -17.92 -8.43 15.94
CA ASP A 370 -18.68 -9.00 17.05
C ASP A 370 -17.74 -9.40 18.17
N LEU A 371 -18.13 -9.11 19.41
CA LEU A 371 -17.48 -9.66 20.59
C LEU A 371 -17.92 -11.12 20.77
N VAL A 372 -16.97 -12.03 20.68
CA VAL A 372 -17.14 -13.46 20.90
C VAL A 372 -16.35 -13.89 22.13
N ASP A 373 -16.75 -15.01 22.74
CA ASP A 373 -16.00 -15.57 23.86
C ASP A 373 -14.54 -15.83 23.47
N CYS A 374 -13.62 -15.45 24.35
CA CYS A 374 -12.20 -15.68 24.15
C CYS A 374 -11.94 -17.19 23.98
N PRO A 375 -11.28 -17.63 22.89
CA PRO A 375 -11.11 -19.06 22.58
C PRO A 375 -10.24 -19.78 23.63
N LEU A 376 -9.31 -19.07 24.26
CA LEU A 376 -8.41 -19.63 25.28
C LEU A 376 -9.13 -19.87 26.61
N CYS A 377 -9.82 -18.87 27.16
CA CYS A 377 -10.49 -18.98 28.45
C CYS A 377 -11.97 -19.38 28.37
N LYS A 378 -12.52 -19.50 27.16
CA LYS A 378 -13.92 -19.86 26.88
C LYS A 378 -14.92 -18.98 27.66
N GLY A 379 -14.68 -17.67 27.66
CA GLY A 379 -15.54 -16.70 28.36
C GLY A 379 -15.34 -16.62 29.88
N SER A 380 -14.43 -17.40 30.48
CA SER A 380 -14.22 -17.36 31.94
C SER A 380 -13.39 -16.15 32.39
N GLY A 381 -12.58 -15.57 31.51
CA GLY A 381 -11.60 -14.52 31.82
C GLY A 381 -10.36 -15.02 32.55
N ARG A 382 -10.25 -16.33 32.80
CA ARG A 382 -9.10 -16.97 33.48
C ARG A 382 -8.57 -18.15 32.69
N PHE A 383 -7.25 -18.33 32.71
CA PHE A 383 -6.58 -19.48 32.12
C PHE A 383 -5.48 -19.92 33.08
N ASP A 384 -5.46 -21.20 33.45
CA ASP A 384 -4.55 -21.77 34.47
C ASP A 384 -4.50 -20.99 35.80
N GLY A 385 -5.66 -20.51 36.25
CA GLY A 385 -5.81 -19.77 37.51
C GLY A 385 -5.39 -18.29 37.44
N GLU A 386 -4.66 -17.89 36.40
CA GLU A 386 -4.26 -16.50 36.15
C GLU A 386 -5.30 -15.73 35.32
N CYS A 387 -5.13 -14.40 35.24
CA CYS A 387 -5.86 -13.58 34.29
C CYS A 387 -5.52 -14.04 32.86
N CYS A 388 -6.54 -14.28 32.03
CA CYS A 388 -6.32 -14.76 30.68
C CYS A 388 -5.56 -13.71 29.85
N ARG A 389 -4.35 -14.03 29.37
CA ARG A 389 -3.46 -13.12 28.63
C ARG A 389 -3.93 -12.77 27.21
N VAL A 390 -4.93 -13.48 26.70
CA VAL A 390 -5.49 -13.26 25.36
C VAL A 390 -6.57 -12.18 25.37
N CYS A 391 -7.39 -12.16 26.44
CA CYS A 391 -8.48 -11.19 26.58
C CYS A 391 -8.26 -10.24 27.76
N ASP A 392 -7.11 -10.30 28.42
CA ASP A 392 -6.78 -9.54 29.64
C ASP A 392 -7.89 -9.58 30.73
N GLY A 393 -8.61 -10.69 30.80
CA GLY A 393 -9.73 -10.89 31.74
C GLY A 393 -11.11 -10.40 31.26
N ASP A 394 -11.21 -9.76 30.10
CA ASP A 394 -12.46 -9.20 29.54
C ASP A 394 -13.47 -10.23 29.05
N ARG A 395 -13.08 -11.52 29.04
CA ARG A 395 -13.91 -12.70 28.67
C ARG A 395 -14.26 -12.80 27.18
N ALA A 396 -14.42 -11.67 26.50
CA ALA A 396 -14.74 -11.60 25.09
C ALA A 396 -13.70 -10.77 24.32
N ILE A 397 -13.50 -11.11 23.05
CA ILE A 397 -12.64 -10.39 22.11
C ILE A 397 -13.35 -10.30 20.76
N MET A 398 -12.93 -9.40 19.87
CA MET A 398 -13.53 -9.35 18.53
C MET A 398 -13.26 -10.66 17.77
N ARG A 399 -14.26 -11.14 17.01
CA ARG A 399 -14.17 -12.37 16.20
C ARG A 399 -12.91 -12.44 15.36
N LYS A 400 -12.54 -11.35 14.67
CA LYS A 400 -11.31 -11.28 13.88
C LYS A 400 -10.03 -11.61 14.65
N TYR A 401 -9.99 -11.36 15.97
CA TYR A 401 -8.87 -11.72 16.82
C TYR A 401 -9.01 -13.17 17.30
N ALA A 402 -10.23 -13.59 17.67
CA ALA A 402 -10.52 -14.97 18.06
C ALA A 402 -10.12 -15.99 17.00
N ASP A 403 -10.46 -15.73 15.74
CA ASP A 403 -10.21 -16.65 14.62
C ASP A 403 -8.70 -16.85 14.34
N ASN A 404 -7.86 -15.93 14.81
CA ASN A 404 -6.40 -15.96 14.63
C ASN A 404 -5.63 -16.49 15.84
N ILE A 405 -6.31 -16.87 16.92
CA ILE A 405 -5.65 -17.39 18.13
C ILE A 405 -5.53 -18.90 18.03
N ASP A 406 -4.30 -19.37 17.83
CA ASP A 406 -3.96 -20.77 18.06
C ASP A 406 -3.84 -21.02 19.57
N THR A 407 -4.83 -21.72 20.14
CA THR A 407 -4.82 -22.04 21.58
C THR A 407 -3.71 -23.01 21.96
N SER A 408 -3.18 -23.80 21.01
CA SER A 408 -2.13 -24.78 21.30
C SER A 408 -0.79 -24.14 21.64
N GLU A 409 -0.58 -22.87 21.24
CA GLU A 409 0.59 -22.08 21.63
C GLU A 409 0.68 -21.85 23.14
N TYR A 410 -0.45 -21.95 23.84
CA TYR A 410 -0.58 -21.76 25.28
C TYR A 410 -0.54 -23.08 26.06
N ASP A 411 -0.38 -24.21 25.39
CA ASP A 411 -0.18 -25.51 26.04
C ASP A 411 1.20 -25.56 26.69
N TYR A 412 1.27 -26.12 27.90
CA TYR A 412 2.54 -26.46 28.53
C TYR A 412 3.10 -27.76 27.93
N VAL A 413 4.32 -27.69 27.42
CA VAL A 413 5.07 -28.82 26.87
C VAL A 413 6.40 -28.97 27.59
N ASP A 414 6.98 -30.17 27.52
CA ASP A 414 8.30 -30.41 28.09
C ASP A 414 9.35 -29.55 27.40
N CYS A 415 10.26 -28.97 28.19
CA CYS A 415 11.32 -28.12 27.67
C CYS A 415 12.24 -28.95 26.75
N PRO A 416 12.45 -28.53 25.49
CA PRO A 416 13.18 -29.33 24.50
C PRO A 416 14.67 -29.49 24.83
N LEU A 417 15.25 -28.62 25.66
CA LEU A 417 16.65 -28.70 26.07
C LEU A 417 16.89 -29.75 27.17
N CYS A 418 15.94 -29.92 28.09
CA CYS A 418 16.10 -30.82 29.23
C CYS A 418 15.16 -32.02 29.21
N GLU A 419 14.29 -32.09 28.20
CA GLU A 419 13.30 -33.15 27.99
C GLU A 419 12.47 -33.41 29.28
N GLY A 420 12.04 -32.33 29.94
CA GLY A 420 11.24 -32.41 31.17
C GLY A 420 12.01 -32.75 32.45
N SER A 421 13.33 -32.96 32.38
CA SER A 421 14.14 -33.27 33.58
C SER A 421 14.39 -32.05 34.48
N GLY A 422 14.33 -30.84 33.92
CA GLY A 422 14.69 -29.59 34.60
C GLY A 422 16.20 -29.37 34.74
N ARG A 423 17.04 -30.28 34.22
CA ARG A 423 18.50 -30.18 34.26
C ARG A 423 19.11 -30.38 32.88
N HIS A 424 20.19 -29.66 32.60
CA HIS A 424 20.97 -29.83 31.38
C HIS A 424 22.46 -29.82 31.75
N ASN A 425 23.21 -30.86 31.37
CA ASN A 425 24.62 -31.06 31.74
C ASN A 425 24.90 -31.01 33.25
N GLY A 426 23.95 -31.46 34.07
CA GLY A 426 24.09 -31.50 35.54
C GLY A 426 23.65 -30.22 36.26
N ASP A 427 23.56 -29.11 35.54
CA ASP A 427 23.10 -27.81 36.05
C ASP A 427 21.60 -27.60 35.84
N THR A 428 21.04 -26.59 36.50
CA THR A 428 19.67 -26.13 36.25
C THR A 428 19.53 -25.76 34.78
N CYS A 429 18.51 -26.31 34.12
CA CYS A 429 18.26 -26.03 32.70
C CYS A 429 18.03 -24.53 32.49
N LEU A 430 18.88 -23.88 31.72
CA LEU A 430 18.80 -22.43 31.45
C LEU A 430 17.61 -22.03 30.58
N SER A 431 17.10 -22.96 29.76
CA SER A 431 15.96 -22.69 28.88
C SER A 431 14.65 -22.60 29.67
N CYS A 432 14.42 -23.50 30.64
CA CYS A 432 13.21 -23.48 31.47
C CYS A 432 13.44 -23.03 32.91
N ASN A 433 14.65 -22.61 33.27
CA ASN A 433 15.07 -22.28 34.64
C ASN A 433 14.74 -23.36 35.69
N GLY A 434 14.68 -24.63 35.28
CA GLY A 434 14.34 -25.76 36.14
C GLY A 434 12.85 -26.09 36.25
N GLU A 435 11.96 -25.31 35.62
CA GLU A 435 10.49 -25.50 35.65
C GLU A 435 10.00 -26.75 34.90
N ARG A 436 10.89 -27.41 34.13
CA ARG A 436 10.66 -28.63 33.33
C ARG A 436 9.75 -28.44 32.12
N GLN A 437 8.72 -27.62 32.24
CA GLN A 437 7.75 -27.32 31.20
C GLN A 437 7.74 -25.83 30.86
N MET A 438 7.33 -25.51 29.65
CA MET A 438 7.15 -24.14 29.17
C MET A 438 6.03 -24.10 28.13
N LEU A 439 5.52 -22.90 27.81
CA LEU A 439 4.52 -22.76 26.76
C LEU A 439 5.11 -23.21 25.42
N ARG A 440 4.30 -23.91 24.61
CA ARG A 440 4.67 -24.43 23.29
C ARG A 440 5.35 -23.37 22.42
N LYS A 441 4.79 -22.16 22.34
CA LYS A 441 5.40 -21.05 21.57
C LYS A 441 6.84 -20.71 21.97
N TYR A 442 7.21 -20.91 23.23
CA TYR A 442 8.58 -20.72 23.68
C TYR A 442 9.43 -21.94 23.38
N ALA A 443 8.90 -23.16 23.60
CA ALA A 443 9.59 -24.39 23.25
C ALA A 443 9.98 -24.45 21.76
N ASP A 444 9.08 -24.07 20.87
CA ASP A 444 9.30 -24.05 19.42
C ASP A 444 10.40 -23.07 18.98
N SER A 445 10.72 -22.08 19.83
CA SER A 445 11.79 -21.10 19.60
C SER A 445 13.16 -21.52 20.16
N VAL A 446 13.23 -22.60 20.94
CA VAL A 446 14.49 -23.05 21.55
C VAL A 446 15.33 -23.80 20.53
N ASP A 447 16.40 -23.17 20.09
CA ASP A 447 17.45 -23.82 19.32
C ASP A 447 18.41 -24.58 20.26
N VAL A 448 18.16 -25.88 20.43
CA VAL A 448 18.97 -26.77 21.29
C VAL A 448 20.44 -26.82 20.83
N SER A 449 20.73 -26.58 19.54
CA SER A 449 22.09 -26.60 19.03
C SER A 449 22.98 -25.53 19.67
N GLN A 450 22.40 -24.39 20.08
CA GLN A 450 23.12 -23.30 20.74
C GLN A 450 23.68 -23.68 22.12
N PHE A 451 23.13 -24.73 22.74
CA PHE A 451 23.55 -25.22 24.06
C PHE A 451 24.57 -26.37 23.96
N SER A 452 24.90 -26.81 22.75
CA SER A 452 25.93 -27.83 22.52
C SER A 452 27.31 -27.29 22.87
N ASN A 453 28.12 -28.10 23.56
CA ASN A 453 29.49 -27.74 23.90
C ASN A 453 30.38 -27.79 22.64
N VAL A 454 30.93 -26.65 22.26
CA VAL A 454 31.92 -26.52 21.19
C VAL A 454 33.28 -26.10 21.76
N LYS A 455 34.36 -26.34 21.01
CA LYS A 455 35.70 -25.89 21.40
C LYS A 455 35.71 -24.37 21.48
N CYS A 456 36.23 -23.81 22.57
CA CYS A 456 36.37 -22.37 22.73
C CYS A 456 37.15 -21.76 21.55
N PRO A 457 36.59 -20.80 20.78
CA PRO A 457 37.27 -20.22 19.62
C PRO A 457 38.56 -19.47 19.98
N ALA A 458 38.64 -18.88 21.18
CA ALA A 458 39.80 -18.12 21.64
C ALA A 458 41.02 -19.01 21.95
N CYS A 459 40.87 -20.04 22.79
CA CYS A 459 41.98 -20.95 23.12
C CYS A 459 42.05 -22.21 22.23
N LYS A 460 41.07 -22.40 21.33
CA LYS A 460 40.95 -23.57 20.45
C LYS A 460 40.91 -24.91 21.22
N GLY A 461 40.34 -24.91 22.41
CA GLY A 461 40.27 -26.08 23.29
C GLY A 461 41.51 -26.35 24.14
N LYS A 462 42.51 -25.46 24.12
CA LYS A 462 43.75 -25.64 24.90
C LYS A 462 43.61 -25.29 26.39
N ARG A 463 42.48 -24.72 26.81
CA ARG A 463 42.19 -24.21 28.18
C ARG A 463 43.01 -23.01 28.61
N LEU A 464 44.25 -22.90 28.13
CA LEU A 464 45.15 -21.79 28.39
C LEU A 464 45.20 -20.80 27.22
N LEU A 465 45.36 -19.53 27.54
CA LEU A 465 45.61 -18.43 26.61
C LEU A 465 46.81 -17.63 27.14
N TYR A 466 47.93 -17.65 26.41
CA TYR A 466 49.20 -17.00 26.78
C TYR A 466 49.79 -17.40 28.14
N GLY A 467 49.51 -18.62 28.62
CA GLY A 467 50.07 -19.17 29.86
C GLY A 467 49.12 -19.10 31.05
N ASP A 468 48.07 -18.30 30.96
CA ASP A 468 46.99 -18.19 31.96
C ASP A 468 45.73 -18.92 31.51
N ASP A 469 44.80 -19.15 32.44
CA ASP A 469 43.49 -19.70 32.12
C ASP A 469 42.77 -18.81 31.10
N CYS A 470 42.19 -19.46 30.08
CA CYS A 470 41.51 -18.75 29.01
C CYS A 470 40.26 -18.07 29.57
N ILE A 471 40.31 -16.75 29.66
CA ILE A 471 39.24 -15.89 30.18
C ILE A 471 37.93 -16.04 29.38
N ALA A 472 38.00 -16.39 28.08
CA ALA A 472 36.81 -16.59 27.25
C ALA A 472 35.96 -17.80 27.69
N CYS A 473 36.58 -18.85 28.22
CA CYS A 473 35.92 -20.08 28.65
C CYS A 473 36.22 -20.44 30.10
N ASN A 474 36.77 -19.51 30.88
CA ASN A 474 37.23 -19.70 32.26
C ASN A 474 38.04 -20.99 32.48
N GLY A 475 38.95 -21.33 31.56
CA GLY A 475 39.80 -22.52 31.68
C GLY A 475 39.16 -23.86 31.28
N GLU A 476 37.88 -23.93 30.94
CA GLU A 476 37.20 -25.19 30.58
C GLU A 476 37.67 -25.77 29.22
N GLY A 477 37.96 -24.88 28.26
CA GLY A 477 38.35 -25.21 26.89
C GLY A 477 37.17 -25.44 25.94
N TYR A 478 35.96 -25.51 26.47
CA TYR A 478 34.71 -25.60 25.72
C TYR A 478 33.72 -24.55 26.22
N MET A 479 32.74 -24.20 25.39
CA MET A 479 31.65 -23.29 25.74
C MET A 479 30.42 -23.60 24.87
N PRO A 480 29.22 -23.15 25.26
CA PRO A 480 28.02 -23.31 24.43
C PRO A 480 28.18 -22.67 23.04
N ALA A 481 27.67 -23.33 22.00
CA ALA A 481 27.75 -22.88 20.62
C ALA A 481 27.24 -21.44 20.41
N GLY A 482 26.10 -21.09 21.02
CA GLY A 482 25.56 -19.73 20.92
C GLY A 482 26.48 -18.65 21.53
N GLN A 483 27.23 -18.99 22.59
CA GLN A 483 28.25 -18.09 23.15
C GLN A 483 29.50 -18.02 22.26
N ALA A 484 29.89 -19.14 21.64
CA ALA A 484 31.03 -19.20 20.73
C ALA A 484 30.79 -18.36 19.47
N ASP A 485 29.57 -18.38 18.91
CA ASP A 485 29.19 -17.61 17.72
C ASP A 485 29.19 -16.10 17.97
N GLN A 486 28.85 -15.69 19.20
CA GLN A 486 28.86 -14.28 19.60
C GLN A 486 30.23 -13.80 20.10
N LEU A 487 31.22 -14.69 20.21
CA LEU A 487 32.53 -14.36 20.76
C LEU A 487 33.38 -13.62 19.73
N ASP A 488 33.66 -12.33 19.98
CA ASP A 488 34.67 -11.62 19.22
C ASP A 488 36.08 -12.11 19.59
N THR A 489 36.61 -13.03 18.77
CA THR A 489 37.97 -13.57 18.95
C THR A 489 39.07 -12.52 18.83
N ALA A 490 38.82 -11.33 18.25
CA ALA A 490 39.80 -10.27 18.18
C ALA A 490 40.12 -9.67 19.56
N LEU A 491 39.17 -9.69 20.50
CA LEU A 491 39.39 -9.26 21.89
C LEU A 491 40.44 -10.12 22.61
N TYR A 492 40.63 -11.35 22.16
CA TYR A 492 41.54 -12.31 22.80
C TYR A 492 42.94 -12.37 22.17
N LYS A 493 43.29 -11.35 21.37
CA LYS A 493 44.64 -11.17 20.79
C LYS A 493 45.43 -10.14 21.60
N MET A 494 46.74 -10.31 21.62
CA MET A 494 47.66 -9.30 22.17
C MET A 494 47.73 -8.09 21.24
N VAL A 495 47.68 -6.90 21.83
CA VAL A 495 47.86 -5.62 21.18
C VAL A 495 48.90 -4.79 21.94
N ARG A 496 49.54 -3.84 21.25
CA ARG A 496 50.50 -2.94 21.89
C ARG A 496 49.80 -2.16 23.01
N CYS A 497 50.41 -2.16 24.20
CA CYS A 497 49.91 -1.39 25.33
C CYS A 497 49.76 0.09 24.94
N PRO A 498 48.57 0.71 25.03
CA PRO A 498 48.35 2.11 24.66
C PRO A 498 49.21 3.08 25.48
N SER A 499 49.39 2.80 26.77
CA SER A 499 50.14 3.64 27.71
C SER A 499 51.63 3.72 27.41
N CYS A 500 52.29 2.61 27.06
CA CYS A 500 53.72 2.61 26.73
C CYS A 500 54.01 2.47 25.23
N LYS A 501 52.98 2.36 24.38
CA LYS A 501 53.08 2.14 22.93
C LYS A 501 54.01 0.99 22.55
N GLY A 502 53.99 -0.11 23.31
CA GLY A 502 54.86 -1.26 23.07
C GLY A 502 56.30 -1.15 23.59
N LYS A 503 56.66 -0.07 24.31
CA LYS A 503 58.04 0.15 24.78
C LYS A 503 58.37 -0.49 26.13
N SER A 504 57.40 -1.14 26.78
CA SER A 504 57.50 -1.73 28.13
C SER A 504 57.84 -0.76 29.28
N LYS A 505 58.12 0.51 28.97
CA LYS A 505 58.43 1.59 29.91
C LYS A 505 57.79 2.89 29.48
N THR A 506 57.39 3.69 30.46
CA THR A 506 57.08 5.12 30.28
C THR A 506 58.33 5.94 30.61
N LYS A 507 58.34 7.27 30.41
CA LYS A 507 59.57 8.13 30.38
C LYS A 507 60.63 7.81 31.46
N HIS A 508 60.24 7.42 32.67
CA HIS A 508 61.17 7.12 33.76
C HIS A 508 60.84 5.85 34.57
N TYR A 509 59.78 5.10 34.23
CA TYR A 509 59.31 3.95 35.01
C TYR A 509 58.86 2.80 34.12
N GLU A 510 58.94 1.59 34.64
CA GLU A 510 58.27 0.40 34.11
C GLU A 510 56.77 0.64 33.89
N CYS A 511 56.24 0.15 32.78
CA CYS A 511 54.82 0.34 32.47
C CYS A 511 53.96 -0.59 33.31
N ARG A 512 53.35 -0.06 34.38
CA ARG A 512 52.48 -0.80 35.29
C ARG A 512 51.24 -1.37 34.59
N ASP A 513 50.70 -0.66 33.60
CA ASP A 513 49.47 -1.08 32.92
C ASP A 513 49.65 -2.39 32.14
N CYS A 514 50.85 -2.68 31.66
CA CYS A 514 51.19 -3.94 30.99
C CYS A 514 52.24 -4.77 31.75
N ASN A 515 52.51 -4.45 33.02
CA ASN A 515 53.55 -5.08 33.83
C ASN A 515 54.89 -5.27 33.08
N SER A 516 55.32 -4.26 32.32
CA SER A 516 56.55 -4.29 31.51
C SER A 516 56.57 -5.29 30.34
N GLU A 517 55.47 -5.95 30.00
CA GLU A 517 55.39 -6.84 28.82
C GLU A 517 55.27 -6.06 27.50
N GLY A 518 54.82 -4.80 27.56
CA GLY A 518 54.65 -3.94 26.38
C GLY A 518 53.40 -4.24 25.56
N GLU A 519 52.75 -5.38 25.79
CA GLU A 519 51.52 -5.81 25.15
C GLU A 519 50.45 -6.15 26.19
N LEU A 520 49.18 -6.04 25.80
CA LEU A 520 48.01 -6.37 26.60
C LEU A 520 47.00 -7.13 25.75
N LEU A 521 46.18 -7.98 26.35
CA LEU A 521 45.00 -8.49 25.67
C LEU A 521 44.09 -7.31 25.29
N LYS A 522 43.60 -7.30 24.05
CA LYS A 522 42.65 -6.29 23.57
C LYS A 522 41.40 -6.20 24.45
N TYR A 523 40.94 -7.32 25.00
CA TYR A 523 39.86 -7.38 25.98
C TYR A 523 40.06 -6.40 27.15
N TYR A 524 41.27 -6.32 27.71
CA TYR A 524 41.57 -5.40 28.81
C TYR A 524 41.69 -3.95 28.34
N VAL A 525 42.23 -3.73 27.13
CA VAL A 525 42.25 -2.39 26.53
C VAL A 525 40.84 -1.83 26.38
N ASP A 526 39.92 -2.63 25.84
CA ASP A 526 38.54 -2.22 25.57
C ASP A 526 37.71 -2.16 26.86
N LYS A 527 37.90 -3.09 27.82
CA LYS A 527 37.17 -3.10 29.10
C LYS A 527 37.52 -1.92 30.00
N TYR A 528 38.79 -1.49 29.99
CA TYR A 528 39.27 -0.40 30.84
C TYR A 528 39.44 0.92 30.08
N ASN A 529 39.04 1.01 28.81
CA ASN A 529 39.10 2.20 27.95
C ASN A 529 40.48 2.89 27.96
N PHE A 530 41.54 2.13 27.65
CA PHE A 530 42.90 2.67 27.53
C PHE A 530 43.13 3.54 26.29
#